data_AF-A0A965IW99-F1
#
_entry.id   AF-A0A965IW99-F1
#
_cell.length_a   1.000
_cell.length_b   1.000
_cell.length_c   1.000
_cell.angle_alpha   90.00
_cell.angle_beta   90.00
_cell.angle_gamma   90.00
#
_symmetry.space_group_name_H-M   'P 1'
#
loop_
_entity.id
_entity.type
_entity.pdbx_description
1 polymer ?
#
loop_
_entity_poly.entity_id
_entity_poly.type
_entity_poly.pdbx_seq_one_letter_code
_entity_poly.pdbx_strand_id
1 'polypeptide(L)'
;MEALECPTMLENGFGEHNIQGIGDKHIPLIHNVMNTDLVVGVSDKATDELDVVFNTPAGQKYLADRHGASAGLIDALTHFGFSSICNVIAAIKTAKMLNLGANDAIVTVATDGSALYPSEREKTIARRYSNNFTAVDAAEAVGEHLSSIDTGNMIECTERDRNRIFNLGYYTWVEQQNTPLDVFEARRSQDFWRGLRRYAPVWDELIVEFNARVAKAR
;
A
#
# COMPACT_ATOMS: atom_id res chain seq x y z
N MET A 1 -4.09 1.64 3.59
CA MET A 1 -2.68 1.94 3.93
C MET A 1 -2.20 3.08 3.05
N GLU A 2 -1.24 3.85 3.52
CA GLU A 2 -0.64 4.95 2.79
C GLU A 2 0.81 5.18 3.23
N ALA A 3 1.57 5.92 2.43
CA ALA A 3 2.93 6.30 2.79
C ALA A 3 2.91 7.34 3.92
N LEU A 4 3.71 7.11 4.96
CA LEU A 4 3.77 7.98 6.13
C LEU A 4 4.35 9.36 5.80
N GLU A 5 5.22 9.43 4.80
CA GLU A 5 5.89 10.66 4.35
C GLU A 5 4.96 11.53 3.49
N CYS A 6 3.81 10.99 3.05
CA CYS A 6 2.78 11.75 2.34
C CYS A 6 1.36 11.20 2.66
N PRO A 7 0.92 11.26 3.93
CA PRO A 7 -0.27 10.51 4.32
C PRO A 7 -1.50 11.37 4.05
N THR A 8 -2.31 10.94 3.08
CA THR A 8 -3.50 11.65 2.61
C THR A 8 -4.64 11.56 3.61
N MET A 9 -4.90 10.36 4.13
CA MET A 9 -5.99 10.09 5.07
C MET A 9 -5.62 10.53 6.49
N LEU A 10 -4.36 10.37 6.93
CA LEU A 10 -3.92 10.86 8.24
C LEU A 10 -3.73 12.38 8.24
N GLU A 11 -2.95 12.95 7.31
CA GLU A 11 -2.48 14.35 7.37
C GLU A 11 -2.66 15.15 6.06
N ASN A 12 -3.71 14.86 5.29
CA ASN A 12 -4.11 15.65 4.11
C ASN A 12 -3.06 15.71 2.97
N GLY A 13 -2.14 14.74 2.89
CA GLY A 13 -1.37 14.46 1.67
C GLY A 13 -0.23 15.43 1.41
N PHE A 14 0.25 16.13 2.44
CA PHE A 14 1.46 16.94 2.35
C PHE A 14 2.71 16.07 2.40
N GLY A 15 3.69 16.35 1.52
CA GLY A 15 4.95 15.62 1.44
C GLY A 15 5.15 14.87 0.12
N GLU A 16 6.14 13.98 0.09
CA GLU A 16 6.49 13.09 -1.03
C GLU A 16 6.97 11.77 -0.46
N HIS A 17 6.82 10.67 -1.20
CA HIS A 17 7.20 9.34 -0.73
C HIS A 17 7.73 8.47 -1.87
N ASN A 18 8.47 7.41 -1.52
CA ASN A 18 9.02 6.47 -2.48
C ASN A 18 8.18 5.19 -2.71
N ILE A 19 7.13 4.96 -1.93
CA ILE A 19 6.27 3.76 -2.10
C ILE A 19 5.48 3.82 -3.42
N GLN A 20 6.05 3.27 -4.49
CA GLN A 20 5.46 3.30 -5.83
C GLN A 20 4.11 2.55 -5.87
N GLY A 21 3.15 3.10 -6.63
CA GLY A 21 1.83 2.50 -6.84
C GLY A 21 0.75 2.87 -5.81
N ILE A 22 1.06 3.70 -4.81
CA ILE A 22 0.09 4.23 -3.84
C ILE A 22 0.30 5.74 -3.64
N GLY A 23 -0.58 6.40 -2.87
CA GLY A 23 -0.29 7.73 -2.30
C GLY A 23 -0.46 8.93 -3.24
N ASP A 24 -1.53 8.97 -4.04
CA ASP A 24 -1.80 10.02 -5.04
C ASP A 24 -2.11 11.43 -4.49
N LYS A 25 -1.85 11.70 -3.20
CA LYS A 25 -2.10 12.96 -2.47
C LYS A 25 -3.56 13.44 -2.44
N HIS A 26 -4.50 12.62 -2.87
CA HIS A 26 -5.93 12.90 -2.81
C HIS A 26 -6.71 11.61 -2.57
N ILE A 27 -7.96 11.74 -2.13
CA ILE A 27 -8.86 10.59 -1.97
C ILE A 27 -9.45 10.24 -3.34
N PRO A 28 -9.18 9.06 -3.92
CA PRO A 28 -9.74 8.71 -5.23
C PRO A 28 -11.27 8.68 -5.21
N LEU A 29 -11.91 9.10 -6.31
CA LEU A 29 -13.38 9.16 -6.39
C LEU A 29 -14.03 7.80 -6.12
N ILE A 30 -13.38 6.73 -6.56
CA ILE A 30 -13.86 5.35 -6.44
C ILE A 30 -13.53 4.71 -5.07
N HIS A 31 -12.90 5.42 -4.15
CA HIS A 31 -12.60 4.90 -2.83
C HIS A 31 -13.85 4.97 -1.92
N ASN A 32 -14.34 3.80 -1.47
CA ASN A 32 -15.42 3.70 -0.49
C ASN A 32 -14.92 3.97 0.93
N VAL A 33 -14.65 5.25 1.23
CA VAL A 33 -14.19 5.72 2.54
C VAL A 33 -15.10 5.26 3.69
N MET A 34 -16.40 5.18 3.44
CA MET A 34 -17.38 4.80 4.46
C MET A 34 -17.26 3.34 4.90
N ASN A 35 -16.49 2.52 4.17
CA ASN A 35 -16.18 1.12 4.49
C ASN A 35 -14.72 0.94 4.96
N THR A 36 -14.04 2.02 5.36
CA THR A 36 -12.67 1.99 5.88
C THR A 36 -12.70 1.96 7.41
N ASP A 37 -12.25 0.86 8.00
CA ASP A 37 -12.17 0.69 9.45
C ASP A 37 -10.80 1.14 10.02
N LEU A 38 -9.74 1.01 9.23
CA LEU A 38 -8.38 1.35 9.64
C LEU A 38 -7.65 2.16 8.57
N VAL A 39 -6.99 3.22 9.01
CA VAL A 39 -5.96 3.92 8.22
C VAL A 39 -4.60 3.58 8.83
N VAL A 40 -3.65 3.20 7.98
CA VAL A 40 -2.33 2.72 8.40
C VAL A 40 -1.26 3.43 7.58
N GLY A 41 -0.46 4.26 8.25
CA GLY A 41 0.75 4.86 7.68
C GLY A 41 1.93 3.91 7.77
N VAL A 42 2.67 3.75 6.67
CA VAL A 42 3.90 2.98 6.59
C VAL A 42 4.98 3.85 6.00
N SER A 43 6.14 3.91 6.66
CA SER A 43 7.28 4.70 6.18
C SER A 43 7.89 4.07 4.93
N ASP A 44 8.21 4.90 3.94
CA ASP A 44 8.94 4.48 2.75
C ASP A 44 10.34 3.93 3.07
N LYS A 45 11.00 4.43 4.13
CA LYS A 45 12.23 3.85 4.69
C LYS A 45 12.05 2.36 4.95
N ALA A 46 10.93 1.96 5.56
CA ALA A 46 10.70 0.57 5.90
C ALA A 46 10.60 -0.31 4.65
N THR A 47 9.93 0.16 3.60
CA THR A 47 9.82 -0.59 2.35
C THR A 47 11.12 -0.63 1.57
N ASP A 48 11.86 0.47 1.55
CA ASP A 48 13.13 0.61 0.84
C ASP A 48 14.20 -0.31 1.44
N GLU A 49 14.36 -0.30 2.76
CA GLU A 49 15.38 -1.11 3.44
C GLU A 49 15.02 -2.61 3.44
N LEU A 50 13.74 -2.96 3.56
CA LEU A 50 13.32 -4.36 3.45
C LEU A 50 13.44 -4.91 2.02
N ASP A 51 13.24 -4.09 0.98
CA ASP A 51 13.54 -4.51 -0.39
C ASP A 51 15.02 -4.86 -0.55
N VAL A 52 15.93 -4.10 0.06
CA VAL A 52 17.37 -4.42 0.09
C VAL A 52 17.63 -5.72 0.84
N VAL A 53 16.98 -5.94 1.99
CA VAL A 53 17.10 -7.22 2.74
C VAL A 53 16.66 -8.40 1.87
N PHE A 54 15.52 -8.30 1.19
CA PHE A 54 14.97 -9.40 0.41
C PHE A 54 15.78 -9.71 -0.85
N ASN A 55 16.45 -8.70 -1.43
CA ASN A 55 17.13 -8.81 -2.72
C ASN A 55 18.66 -8.82 -2.66
N THR A 56 19.27 -8.90 -1.48
CA THR A 56 20.73 -9.01 -1.34
C THR A 56 21.16 -10.33 -0.70
N PRO A 57 22.33 -10.88 -1.06
CA PRO A 57 22.83 -12.11 -0.44
C PRO A 57 22.99 -12.01 1.07
N ALA A 58 23.42 -10.84 1.58
CA ALA A 58 23.58 -10.61 3.02
C ALA A 58 22.24 -10.65 3.76
N GLY A 59 21.21 -9.98 3.22
CA GLY A 59 19.87 -9.98 3.80
C GLY A 59 19.19 -11.35 3.73
N GLN A 60 19.26 -12.04 2.59
CA GLN A 60 18.72 -13.40 2.44
C GLN A 60 19.39 -14.40 3.38
N LYS A 61 20.71 -14.33 3.52
CA LYS A 61 21.45 -15.15 4.48
C LYS A 61 21.03 -14.83 5.92
N TYR A 62 20.84 -13.56 6.25
CA TYR A 62 20.38 -13.17 7.58
C TYR A 62 18.98 -13.75 7.89
N LEU A 63 18.03 -13.66 6.96
CA LEU A 63 16.69 -14.23 7.12
C LEU A 63 16.74 -15.76 7.32
N ALA A 64 17.57 -16.46 6.54
CA ALA A 64 17.75 -17.90 6.69
C ALA A 64 18.36 -18.26 8.05
N ASP A 65 19.50 -17.66 8.40
CA ASP A 65 20.30 -18.06 9.55
C ASP A 65 19.68 -17.60 10.89
N ARG A 66 19.02 -16.44 10.93
CA ARG A 66 18.52 -15.82 12.17
C ARG A 66 17.03 -15.99 12.39
N HIS A 67 16.24 -15.98 11.32
CA HIS A 67 14.79 -16.14 11.41
C HIS A 67 14.30 -17.52 10.97
N GLY A 68 15.20 -18.40 10.51
CA GLY A 68 14.83 -19.74 10.04
C GLY A 68 13.93 -19.70 8.81
N ALA A 69 13.97 -18.61 8.03
CA ALA A 69 13.14 -18.46 6.85
C ALA A 69 13.49 -19.55 5.82
N SER A 70 12.48 -20.27 5.33
CA SER A 70 12.68 -21.30 4.30
C SER A 70 13.17 -20.69 2.99
N ALA A 71 13.90 -21.47 2.20
CA ALA A 71 14.36 -21.02 0.87
C ALA A 71 13.19 -20.57 -0.02
N GLY A 72 12.04 -21.26 0.01
CA GLY A 72 10.86 -20.89 -0.75
C GLY A 72 10.21 -19.57 -0.29
N LEU A 73 10.25 -19.28 1.03
CA LEU A 73 9.79 -17.98 1.54
C LEU A 73 10.73 -16.86 1.11
N ILE A 74 12.04 -17.07 1.23
CA ILE A 74 13.04 -16.08 0.81
C ILE A 74 12.90 -15.79 -0.68
N ASP A 75 12.75 -16.81 -1.51
CA ASP A 75 12.50 -16.69 -2.95
C ASP A 75 11.23 -15.87 -3.23
N ALA A 76 10.12 -16.19 -2.55
CA ALA A 76 8.87 -15.44 -2.70
C ALA A 76 9.00 -13.96 -2.31
N LEU A 77 9.75 -13.63 -1.24
CA LEU A 77 9.98 -12.26 -0.80
C LEU A 77 10.73 -11.42 -1.85
N THR A 78 11.57 -12.03 -2.69
CA THR A 78 12.23 -11.32 -3.80
C THR A 78 11.25 -10.77 -4.83
N HIS A 79 10.01 -11.29 -4.86
CA HIS A 79 8.99 -10.80 -5.77
C HIS A 79 8.26 -9.56 -5.24
N PHE A 80 8.42 -9.18 -3.97
CA PHE A 80 7.61 -8.13 -3.36
C PHE A 80 8.15 -6.75 -3.72
N GLY A 81 7.40 -5.97 -4.51
CA GLY A 81 7.69 -4.55 -4.70
C GLY A 81 7.32 -3.70 -3.47
N PHE A 82 7.62 -2.40 -3.51
CA PHE A 82 7.48 -1.53 -2.33
C PHE A 82 6.06 -1.48 -1.77
N SER A 83 5.04 -1.39 -2.64
CA SER A 83 3.64 -1.40 -2.19
C SER A 83 3.22 -2.75 -1.61
N SER A 84 3.74 -3.85 -2.12
CA SER A 84 3.57 -5.19 -1.53
C SER A 84 4.17 -5.29 -0.12
N ILE A 85 5.38 -4.76 0.07
CA ILE A 85 6.03 -4.71 1.39
C ILE A 85 5.23 -3.82 2.35
N CYS A 86 4.76 -2.65 1.87
CA CYS A 86 3.89 -1.75 2.63
C CYS A 86 2.63 -2.49 3.12
N ASN A 87 2.00 -3.27 2.24
CA ASN A 87 0.81 -4.05 2.54
C ASN A 87 1.05 -5.14 3.59
N VAL A 88 2.23 -5.78 3.61
CA VAL A 88 2.62 -6.75 4.65
C VAL A 88 2.83 -6.04 5.99
N ILE A 89 3.57 -4.94 6.02
CA ILE A 89 3.78 -4.16 7.25
C ILE A 89 2.42 -3.71 7.80
N ALA A 90 1.56 -3.16 6.95
CA ALA A 90 0.22 -2.73 7.34
C ALA A 90 -0.63 -3.90 7.88
N ALA A 91 -0.52 -5.10 7.32
CA ALA A 91 -1.17 -6.29 7.85
C ALA A 91 -0.65 -6.66 9.25
N ILE A 92 0.66 -6.61 9.49
CA ILE A 92 1.24 -6.86 10.82
C ILE A 92 0.77 -5.81 11.83
N LYS A 93 0.78 -4.53 11.46
CA LYS A 93 0.26 -3.43 12.29
C LYS A 93 -1.22 -3.63 12.62
N THR A 94 -2.01 -4.06 11.63
CA THR A 94 -3.45 -4.35 11.79
C THR A 94 -3.69 -5.52 12.75
N ALA A 95 -2.94 -6.62 12.60
CA ALA A 95 -3.03 -7.76 13.51
C ALA A 95 -2.75 -7.36 14.97
N LYS A 96 -1.73 -6.51 15.18
CA LYS A 96 -1.38 -5.98 16.51
C LYS A 96 -2.46 -5.04 17.06
N MET A 97 -2.95 -4.10 16.26
CA MET A 97 -3.98 -3.13 16.65
C MET A 97 -5.30 -3.81 17.04
N LEU A 98 -5.72 -4.81 16.26
CA LEU A 98 -6.96 -5.55 16.50
C LEU A 98 -6.78 -6.76 17.45
N ASN A 99 -5.58 -6.96 17.98
CA ASN A 99 -5.23 -8.08 18.85
C ASN A 99 -5.63 -9.45 18.27
N LEU A 100 -5.35 -9.67 16.98
CA LEU A 100 -5.63 -10.91 16.28
C LEU A 100 -4.69 -12.03 16.74
N GLY A 101 -5.25 -13.21 16.94
CA GLY A 101 -4.53 -14.41 17.38
C GLY A 101 -4.22 -15.38 16.24
N ALA A 102 -3.65 -16.54 16.59
CA ALA A 102 -3.24 -17.56 15.62
C ALA A 102 -4.40 -18.21 14.82
N ASN A 103 -5.66 -17.97 15.22
CA ASN A 103 -6.86 -18.50 14.55
C ASN A 103 -7.52 -17.45 13.62
N ASP A 104 -6.99 -16.23 13.60
CA ASP A 104 -7.49 -15.14 12.76
C ASP A 104 -6.66 -15.03 11.48
N ALA A 105 -7.27 -14.54 10.41
CA ALA A 105 -6.62 -14.39 9.14
C ALA A 105 -6.72 -12.94 8.64
N ILE A 106 -5.60 -12.41 8.15
CA ILE A 106 -5.57 -11.19 7.35
C ILE A 106 -5.23 -11.59 5.92
N VAL A 107 -6.06 -11.16 4.97
CA VAL A 107 -5.76 -11.26 3.55
C VAL A 107 -5.23 -9.90 3.10
N THR A 108 -4.06 -9.90 2.48
CA THR A 108 -3.42 -8.71 1.92
C THR A 108 -2.97 -8.99 0.48
N VAL A 109 -2.73 -7.92 -0.28
CA VAL A 109 -2.41 -8.02 -1.72
C VAL A 109 -0.95 -7.67 -1.96
N ALA A 110 -0.21 -8.54 -2.62
CA ALA A 110 1.09 -8.21 -3.22
C ALA A 110 0.81 -7.67 -4.64
N THR A 111 0.81 -6.35 -4.76
CA THR A 111 0.33 -5.61 -5.94
C THR A 111 1.30 -5.70 -7.10
N ASP A 112 2.58 -5.38 -6.86
CA ASP A 112 3.61 -5.28 -7.88
C ASP A 112 4.86 -6.10 -7.57
N GLY A 113 5.60 -6.39 -8.64
CA GLY A 113 6.82 -7.17 -8.61
C GLY A 113 8.05 -6.30 -8.30
N SER A 114 8.94 -6.77 -7.43
CA SER A 114 10.23 -6.12 -7.14
C SER A 114 11.12 -5.91 -8.38
N ALA A 115 10.91 -6.70 -9.44
CA ALA A 115 11.60 -6.58 -10.72
C ALA A 115 11.44 -5.20 -11.40
N LEU A 116 10.44 -4.41 -10.99
CA LEU A 116 10.23 -3.05 -11.49
C LEU A 116 11.13 -2.00 -10.81
N TYR A 117 11.79 -2.34 -9.70
CA TYR A 117 12.47 -1.37 -8.83
C TYR A 117 14.00 -1.54 -8.65
N PRO A 118 14.78 -2.11 -9.59
CA PRO A 118 16.21 -2.31 -9.39
C PRO A 118 16.97 -0.98 -9.21
N SER A 119 16.57 0.08 -9.92
CA SER A 119 17.21 1.39 -9.84
C SER A 119 16.98 2.08 -8.50
N GLU A 120 15.79 1.93 -7.90
CA GLU A 120 15.53 2.47 -6.56
C GLU A 120 16.32 1.71 -5.50
N ARG A 121 16.41 0.38 -5.62
CA ARG A 121 17.27 -0.44 -4.74
C ARG A 121 18.73 0.01 -4.78
N GLU A 122 19.28 0.21 -5.97
CA GLU A 122 20.66 0.71 -6.13
C GLU A 122 20.84 2.07 -5.47
N LYS A 123 19.87 2.99 -5.60
CA LYS A 123 19.90 4.29 -4.91
C LYS A 123 19.88 4.13 -3.39
N THR A 124 19.04 3.24 -2.85
CA THR A 124 18.97 2.97 -1.41
C THR A 124 20.31 2.43 -0.91
N ILE A 125 20.89 1.44 -1.61
CA ILE A 125 22.21 0.87 -1.31
C ILE A 125 23.32 1.94 -1.34
N ALA A 126 23.32 2.80 -2.36
CA ALA A 126 24.32 3.86 -2.47
C ALA A 126 24.18 4.92 -1.38
N ARG A 127 22.95 5.38 -1.09
CA ARG A 127 22.68 6.51 -0.19
C ARG A 127 22.72 6.13 1.29
N ARG A 128 22.19 4.96 1.65
CA ARG A 128 22.06 4.51 3.05
C ARG A 128 23.24 3.67 3.49
N TYR A 129 23.73 2.80 2.60
CA TYR A 129 24.69 1.75 2.95
C TYR A 129 26.06 1.94 2.27
N SER A 130 26.33 3.11 1.69
CA SER A 130 27.60 3.44 1.04
C SER A 130 28.06 2.38 0.02
N ASN A 131 27.12 1.82 -0.75
CA ASN A 131 27.32 0.74 -1.72
C ASN A 131 27.71 -0.64 -1.13
N ASN A 132 27.61 -0.82 0.18
CA ASN A 132 27.99 -2.07 0.83
C ASN A 132 26.98 -2.44 1.92
N PHE A 133 26.01 -3.27 1.55
CA PHE A 133 25.02 -3.79 2.50
C PHE A 133 25.54 -5.05 3.20
N THR A 134 25.71 -4.99 4.51
CA THR A 134 26.33 -6.03 5.33
C THR A 134 25.32 -6.83 6.14
N ALA A 135 25.79 -7.87 6.82
CA ALA A 135 24.96 -8.64 7.75
C ALA A 135 24.50 -7.82 8.98
N VAL A 136 25.25 -6.78 9.37
CA VAL A 136 24.86 -5.88 10.45
C VAL A 136 23.72 -4.98 9.98
N ASP A 137 23.83 -4.41 8.78
CA ASP A 137 22.77 -3.59 8.19
C ASP A 137 21.47 -4.40 8.00
N ALA A 138 21.58 -5.66 7.57
CA ALA A 138 20.43 -6.56 7.50
C ALA A 138 19.77 -6.79 8.87
N ALA A 139 20.57 -6.94 9.92
CA ALA A 139 20.06 -7.11 11.28
C ALA A 139 19.34 -5.84 11.78
N GLU A 140 19.89 -4.66 11.50
CA GLU A 140 19.31 -3.38 11.85
C GLU A 140 17.98 -3.15 11.11
N ALA A 141 17.95 -3.32 9.78
CA ALA A 141 16.76 -3.15 8.97
C ALA A 141 15.63 -4.11 9.38
N VAL A 142 15.93 -5.40 9.60
CA VAL A 142 14.92 -6.38 10.05
C VAL A 142 14.49 -6.12 11.50
N GLY A 143 15.42 -5.71 12.36
CA GLY A 143 15.14 -5.34 13.75
C GLY A 143 14.18 -4.16 13.83
N GLU A 144 14.45 -3.10 13.07
CA GLU A 144 13.65 -1.87 13.03
C GLU A 144 12.30 -2.09 12.33
N HIS A 145 12.31 -2.68 11.12
CA HIS A 145 11.16 -2.63 10.22
C HIS A 145 10.28 -3.88 10.21
N LEU A 146 10.69 -4.99 10.84
CA LEU A 146 9.86 -6.19 10.98
C LEU A 146 9.67 -6.59 12.45
N SER A 147 10.76 -6.70 13.21
CA SER A 147 10.72 -7.22 14.58
C SER A 147 10.07 -6.23 15.55
N SER A 148 10.29 -4.92 15.33
CA SER A 148 9.82 -3.86 16.22
C SER A 148 8.59 -3.11 15.70
N ILE A 149 7.85 -3.67 14.73
CA ILE A 149 6.63 -3.03 14.21
C ILE A 149 5.66 -2.72 15.36
N ASP A 150 5.30 -1.45 15.53
CA ASP A 150 4.31 -0.98 16.51
C ASP A 150 2.96 -0.67 15.85
N THR A 151 2.01 -0.12 16.61
CA THR A 151 0.70 0.36 16.12
C THR A 151 0.64 1.88 15.97
N GLY A 152 1.78 2.57 15.95
CA GLY A 152 1.86 4.01 15.70
C GLY A 152 1.45 4.38 14.28
N ASN A 153 1.08 5.63 14.06
CA ASN A 153 0.64 6.17 12.76
C ASN A 153 -0.57 5.42 12.19
N MET A 154 -1.54 5.11 13.06
CA MET A 154 -2.79 4.43 12.70
C MET A 154 -3.99 5.19 13.26
N ILE A 155 -5.12 5.08 12.58
CA ILE A 155 -6.44 5.48 13.09
C ILE A 155 -7.36 4.27 12.97
N GLU A 156 -7.97 3.87 14.09
CA GLU A 156 -9.21 3.12 14.09
C GLU A 156 -10.36 4.09 13.82
N CYS A 157 -10.95 3.98 12.64
CA CYS A 157 -11.84 5.00 12.12
C CYS A 157 -13.16 5.00 12.86
N THR A 158 -13.45 6.12 13.52
CA THR A 158 -14.80 6.46 13.92
C THR A 158 -15.62 6.95 12.72
N GLU A 159 -16.92 7.14 12.91
CA GLU A 159 -17.75 7.80 11.90
C GLU A 159 -17.24 9.21 11.56
N ARG A 160 -16.72 9.93 12.56
CA ARG A 160 -16.12 11.25 12.36
C ARG A 160 -14.89 11.18 11.46
N ASP A 161 -14.04 10.17 11.64
CA ASP A 161 -12.84 10.00 10.82
C ASP A 161 -13.20 9.69 9.38
N ARG A 162 -14.13 8.76 9.15
CA ARG A 162 -14.65 8.45 7.80
C ARG A 162 -15.26 9.70 7.15
N ASN A 163 -16.06 10.48 7.88
CA ASN A 163 -16.63 11.71 7.36
C ASN A 163 -15.56 12.77 7.03
N ARG A 164 -14.54 12.93 7.88
CA ARG A 164 -13.40 13.84 7.60
C ARG A 164 -12.68 13.45 6.32
N ILE A 165 -12.32 12.17 6.18
CA ILE A 165 -11.62 11.65 5.00
C ILE A 165 -12.50 11.77 3.75
N PHE A 166 -13.80 11.46 3.86
CA PHE A 166 -14.73 11.63 2.74
C PHE A 166 -14.79 13.09 2.29
N ASN A 167 -14.92 14.02 3.25
CA ASN A 167 -14.95 15.45 2.97
C ASN A 167 -13.64 15.97 2.38
N LEU A 168 -12.48 15.38 2.68
CA LEU A 168 -11.23 15.74 2.02
C LEU A 168 -11.32 15.55 0.50
N GLY A 169 -12.00 14.49 0.05
CA GLY A 169 -12.26 14.25 -1.37
C GLY A 169 -13.12 15.33 -2.06
N TYR A 170 -13.88 16.13 -1.30
CA TYR A 170 -14.75 17.19 -1.86
C TYR A 170 -13.93 18.23 -2.62
N TYR A 171 -12.81 18.66 -2.04
CA TYR A 171 -11.97 19.70 -2.63
C TYR A 171 -11.38 19.26 -3.97
N THR A 172 -11.02 17.99 -4.11
CA THR A 172 -10.56 17.48 -5.41
C THR A 172 -11.74 17.30 -6.36
N TRP A 173 -12.76 16.55 -5.96
CA TRP A 173 -13.74 16.08 -6.93
C TRP A 173 -14.83 17.10 -7.25
N VAL A 174 -15.33 17.83 -6.26
CA VAL A 174 -16.39 18.82 -6.47
C VAL A 174 -15.78 20.15 -6.91
N GLU A 175 -14.88 20.72 -6.11
CA GLU A 175 -14.35 22.06 -6.36
C GLU A 175 -13.41 22.12 -7.57
N GLN A 176 -12.50 21.14 -7.72
CA GLN A 176 -11.50 21.17 -8.80
C GLN A 176 -11.95 20.41 -10.05
N GLN A 177 -12.55 19.23 -9.89
CA GLN A 177 -12.94 18.36 -11.02
C GLN A 177 -14.41 18.50 -11.45
N ASN A 178 -15.18 19.39 -10.81
CA ASN A 178 -16.58 19.69 -11.16
C ASN A 178 -17.52 18.46 -11.13
N THR A 179 -17.22 17.48 -10.27
CA THR A 179 -18.16 16.39 -9.98
C THR A 179 -19.40 16.97 -9.32
N PRO A 180 -20.62 16.68 -9.81
CA PRO A 180 -21.85 17.13 -9.16
C PRO A 180 -21.89 16.71 -7.69
N LEU A 181 -22.28 17.65 -6.82
CA LEU A 181 -22.28 17.42 -5.37
C LEU A 181 -23.17 16.25 -4.96
N ASP A 182 -24.33 16.09 -5.59
CA ASP A 182 -25.25 14.99 -5.35
C ASP A 182 -24.64 13.63 -5.71
N VAL A 183 -23.89 13.55 -6.82
CA VAL A 183 -23.12 12.35 -7.19
C VAL A 183 -22.02 12.08 -6.18
N PHE A 184 -21.30 13.12 -5.75
CA PHE A 184 -20.24 13.00 -4.75
C PHE A 184 -20.78 12.46 -3.42
N GLU A 185 -21.87 13.05 -2.89
CA GLU A 185 -22.52 12.71 -1.62
C GLU A 185 -23.23 11.34 -1.65
N ALA A 186 -23.79 10.92 -2.79
CA ALA A 186 -24.44 9.61 -2.93
C ALA A 186 -23.51 8.44 -2.53
N ARG A 187 -22.20 8.60 -2.70
CA ARG A 187 -21.16 7.63 -2.32
C ARG A 187 -21.06 7.37 -0.81
N ARG A 188 -21.69 8.19 0.05
CA ARG A 188 -21.79 7.87 1.48
C ARG A 188 -22.59 6.60 1.74
N SER A 189 -23.58 6.32 0.90
CA SER A 189 -24.47 5.16 1.06
C SER A 189 -23.86 3.89 0.48
N GLN A 190 -23.97 2.78 1.21
CA GLN A 190 -23.59 1.46 0.69
C GLN A 190 -24.53 0.98 -0.44
N ASP A 191 -25.72 1.57 -0.59
CA ASP A 191 -26.59 1.29 -1.73
C ASP A 191 -26.01 1.80 -3.05
N PHE A 192 -25.31 2.92 -3.02
CA PHE A 192 -24.60 3.44 -4.19
C PHE A 192 -23.59 2.40 -4.69
N TRP A 193 -22.71 1.92 -3.81
CA TRP A 193 -21.66 0.96 -4.15
C TRP A 193 -22.20 -0.41 -4.57
N ARG A 194 -23.23 -0.92 -3.86
CA ARG A 194 -23.90 -2.16 -4.27
C ARG A 194 -24.60 -2.00 -5.62
N GLY A 195 -25.20 -0.83 -5.87
CA GLY A 195 -25.86 -0.49 -7.12
C GLY A 195 -24.91 -0.49 -8.32
N LEU A 196 -23.63 -0.14 -8.14
CA LEU A 196 -22.63 -0.13 -9.22
C LEU A 196 -22.43 -1.52 -9.85
N ARG A 197 -22.64 -2.61 -9.11
CA ARG A 197 -22.44 -3.98 -9.60
C ARG A 197 -23.27 -4.31 -10.84
N ARG A 198 -24.42 -3.64 -11.03
CA ARG A 198 -25.26 -3.82 -12.22
C ARG A 198 -24.59 -3.35 -13.51
N TYR A 199 -23.57 -2.48 -13.42
CA TYR A 199 -22.83 -1.99 -14.57
C TYR A 199 -21.63 -2.88 -14.94
N ALA A 200 -21.26 -3.86 -14.11
CA ALA A 200 -20.13 -4.73 -14.41
C ALA A 200 -20.24 -5.42 -15.78
N PRO A 201 -21.38 -6.03 -16.17
CA PRO A 201 -21.52 -6.62 -17.50
C PRO A 201 -21.43 -5.59 -18.63
N VAL A 202 -21.92 -4.37 -18.41
CA VAL A 202 -21.85 -3.27 -19.38
C VAL A 202 -20.40 -2.83 -19.59
N TRP A 203 -19.63 -2.70 -18.50
CA TRP A 203 -18.21 -2.39 -18.59
C TRP A 203 -17.44 -3.50 -19.30
N ASP A 204 -17.75 -4.77 -19.03
CA ASP A 204 -17.13 -5.90 -19.72
C ASP A 204 -17.38 -5.82 -21.24
N GLU A 205 -18.63 -5.54 -21.65
CA GLU A 205 -18.97 -5.34 -23.06
C GLU A 205 -18.19 -4.17 -23.70
N LEU A 206 -18.11 -3.02 -23.02
CA LEU A 206 -17.35 -1.87 -23.49
C LEU A 206 -15.85 -2.15 -23.62
N ILE A 207 -15.28 -2.91 -22.68
CA ILE A 207 -13.87 -3.34 -22.71
C ILE A 207 -13.64 -4.25 -23.91
N VAL A 208 -14.53 -5.21 -24.16
CA VAL A 208 -14.45 -6.11 -25.33
C VAL A 208 -14.52 -5.32 -26.62
N GLU A 209 -15.46 -4.39 -26.75
CA GLU A 209 -15.60 -3.54 -27.93
C GLU A 209 -14.34 -2.68 -28.16
N PHE A 210 -13.84 -2.03 -27.11
CA PHE A 210 -12.62 -1.23 -27.16
C PHE A 210 -11.42 -2.07 -27.63
N ASN A 211 -11.21 -3.24 -27.03
CA ASN A 211 -10.12 -4.14 -27.40
C ASN A 211 -10.21 -4.60 -28.87
N ALA A 212 -11.43 -4.91 -29.35
CA ALA A 212 -11.65 -5.27 -30.74
C ALA A 212 -11.32 -4.12 -31.71
N ARG A 213 -11.66 -2.87 -31.34
CA ARG A 213 -11.32 -1.68 -32.13
C ARG A 213 -9.81 -1.43 -32.19
N VAL A 214 -9.12 -1.51 -31.05
CA VAL A 214 -7.66 -1.32 -30.99
C VAL A 214 -6.92 -2.41 -31.75
N ALA A 215 -7.38 -3.66 -31.68
CA ALA A 215 -6.79 -4.77 -32.43
C ALA A 215 -6.94 -4.62 -33.95
N LYS A 216 -8.05 -4.05 -34.44
CA LYS A 216 -8.28 -3.77 -35.87
C LYS A 216 -7.49 -2.56 -36.40
N ALA A 217 -7.03 -1.68 -35.51
CA ALA A 217 -6.27 -0.49 -35.88
C ALA A 217 -4.75 -0.73 -35.93
N ARG A 218 -4.30 -1.95 -35.63
CA ARG A 218 -2.92 -2.44 -35.80
C ARG A 218 -2.82 -3.28 -37.06
#